data_AF-A0A4R3Y614-F1
#
_entry.id   AF-A0A4R3Y614-F1
#
_cell.length_a   1.000
_cell.length_b   1.000
_cell.length_c   1.000
_cell.angle_alpha   90.00
_cell.angle_beta   90.00
_cell.angle_gamma   90.00
#
_symmetry.space_group_name_H-M   'P 1'
#
loop_
_entity.id
_entity.type
_entity.pdbx_description
1 polymer ?
#
loop_
_entity_poly.entity_id
_entity_poly.type
_entity_poly.pdbx_seq_one_letter_code
_entity_poly.pdbx_strand_id
1 'polypeptide(L)'
;MPNQSIEFTREIIQSFSSWIQPSNILLLLSAIISGFAVRLSYLALQQARNSQTEILFKNTFDTLLEQYRIELNKLNNEVTSKKIFRTINKIFDVNTRTINPNKAYIINKPDYINIFLIVYRVLKLIDESKLEDKRNFSAIMRAIIPNNFLWLISINCLHTQKTEQSNYFGEFKKLWSKHAMLEHIKLFYDFSPEEFEDITDDEFAELDIEKSNYKEYHINILIHFKEQFGQEVFGDGFNLKYFENEFKKQEAPFR
;
A
#
# COMPACT_ATOMS: atom_id res chain seq x y z
N MET A 1 -39.48 74.48 33.17
CA MET A 1 -39.68 73.39 32.20
C MET A 1 -39.09 72.10 32.77
N PRO A 2 -39.91 71.16 33.31
CA PRO A 2 -39.41 69.90 33.88
C PRO A 2 -40.03 68.61 33.28
N ASN A 3 -40.79 68.66 32.19
CA ASN A 3 -41.59 67.50 31.73
C ASN A 3 -40.93 66.56 30.71
N GLN A 4 -39.91 67.00 29.97
CA GLN A 4 -39.33 66.18 28.89
C GLN A 4 -38.46 65.02 29.41
N SER A 5 -37.78 65.18 30.54
CA SER A 5 -36.96 64.11 31.12
C SER A 5 -37.80 62.98 31.69
N ILE A 6 -38.97 63.30 32.26
CA ILE A 6 -39.89 62.32 32.87
C ILE A 6 -40.58 61.48 31.79
N GLU A 7 -41.04 62.09 30.70
CA GLU A 7 -41.60 61.38 29.54
C GLU A 7 -40.56 60.45 28.90
N PHE A 8 -39.32 60.90 28.72
CA PHE A 8 -38.24 60.07 28.18
C PHE A 8 -37.94 58.85 29.06
N THR A 9 -37.87 59.01 30.39
CA THR A 9 -37.75 57.85 31.30
C THR A 9 -38.97 56.93 31.25
N ARG A 10 -40.18 57.44 31.03
CA ARG A 10 -41.39 56.62 30.93
C ARG A 10 -41.41 55.78 29.66
N GLU A 11 -40.99 56.35 28.53
CA GLU A 11 -40.84 55.63 27.25
C GLU A 11 -39.75 54.55 27.33
N ILE A 12 -38.62 54.85 27.99
CA ILE A 12 -37.57 53.85 28.24
C ILE A 12 -38.10 52.72 29.13
N ILE A 13 -38.82 53.02 30.21
CA ILE A 13 -39.36 52.00 31.12
C ILE A 13 -40.46 51.17 30.43
N GLN A 14 -41.35 51.79 29.64
CA GLN A 14 -42.38 51.07 28.89
C GLN A 14 -41.78 50.18 27.80
N SER A 15 -40.76 50.66 27.06
CA SER A 15 -40.04 49.86 26.07
C SER A 15 -39.24 48.71 26.69
N PHE A 16 -38.67 48.89 27.89
CA PHE A 16 -38.06 47.79 28.65
C PHE A 16 -39.08 46.79 29.18
N SER A 17 -40.23 47.25 29.68
CA SER A 17 -41.28 46.38 30.23
C SER A 17 -41.95 45.49 29.16
N SER A 18 -42.06 45.99 27.92
CA SER A 18 -42.58 45.21 26.78
C SER A 18 -41.57 44.17 26.29
N TRP A 19 -40.27 44.39 26.51
CA TRP A 19 -39.22 43.41 26.28
C TRP A 19 -39.21 42.28 27.31
N ILE A 20 -39.56 42.57 28.57
CA ILE A 20 -39.68 41.58 29.66
C ILE A 20 -41.10 40.97 29.67
N GLN A 21 -41.73 40.79 28.50
CA GLN A 21 -42.92 39.95 28.42
C GLN A 21 -42.52 38.47 28.36
N PRO A 22 -43.18 37.58 29.12
CA PRO A 22 -42.88 36.14 29.11
C PRO A 22 -42.87 35.52 27.71
N SER A 23 -43.68 36.04 26.78
CA SER A 23 -43.72 35.63 25.37
C SER A 23 -42.42 35.92 24.60
N ASN A 24 -41.79 37.07 24.82
CA ASN A 24 -40.54 37.46 24.16
C ASN A 24 -39.35 36.66 24.70
N ILE A 25 -39.35 36.36 26.00
CA ILE A 25 -38.36 35.47 26.63
C ILE A 25 -38.51 34.04 26.07
N LEU A 26 -39.74 33.56 25.92
CA LEU A 26 -40.01 32.24 25.34
C LEU A 26 -39.56 32.14 23.87
N LEU A 27 -39.77 33.20 23.08
CA LEU A 27 -39.29 33.30 21.69
C LEU A 27 -37.76 33.32 21.60
N LEU A 28 -37.09 34.04 22.50
CA LEU A 28 -35.63 34.06 22.54
C LEU A 28 -35.06 32.68 22.91
N LEU A 29 -35.64 32.03 23.92
CA LEU A 29 -35.23 30.69 24.35
C LEU A 29 -35.48 29.65 23.24
N SER A 30 -36.62 29.71 22.54
CA SER A 30 -36.91 28.80 21.43
C SER A 30 -35.98 29.02 20.23
N ALA A 31 -35.60 30.27 19.95
CA ALA A 31 -34.60 30.59 18.92
C ALA A 31 -33.21 30.04 19.29
N ILE A 32 -32.80 30.17 20.56
CA ILE A 32 -31.52 29.60 21.06
C ILE A 32 -31.55 28.07 20.94
N ILE A 33 -32.60 27.41 21.42
CA ILE A 33 -32.77 25.95 21.32
C ILE A 33 -32.75 25.50 19.86
N SER A 34 -33.45 26.21 18.98
CA SER A 34 -33.46 25.91 17.54
C SER A 34 -32.07 26.05 16.92
N GLY A 35 -31.31 27.10 17.27
CA GLY A 35 -29.93 27.28 16.84
C GLY A 35 -29.00 26.15 17.28
N PHE A 36 -29.15 25.68 18.53
CA PHE A 36 -28.43 24.51 19.02
C PHE A 36 -28.83 23.23 18.28
N ALA A 37 -30.13 23.01 18.03
CA ALA A 37 -30.62 21.86 17.30
C ALA A 37 -30.08 21.81 15.85
N VAL A 38 -30.01 22.97 15.17
CA VAL A 38 -29.41 23.08 13.83
C VAL A 38 -27.92 22.73 13.87
N ARG A 39 -27.18 23.23 14.86
CA ARG A 39 -25.75 22.93 15.01
C ARG A 39 -25.49 21.45 15.29
N LEU A 40 -26.28 20.83 16.15
CA LEU A 40 -26.20 19.38 16.44
C LEU A 40 -26.56 18.55 15.20
N SER A 41 -27.60 18.94 14.46
CA SER A 41 -28.00 18.27 13.22
C SER A 41 -26.91 18.37 12.15
N TYR A 42 -26.24 19.52 12.06
CA TYR A 42 -25.11 19.71 11.16
C TYR A 42 -23.91 18.81 11.52
N LEU A 43 -23.55 18.72 12.81
CA LEU A 43 -22.49 17.83 13.28
C LEU A 43 -22.84 16.36 13.04
N ALA A 44 -24.08 15.95 13.31
CA ALA A 44 -24.57 14.60 13.04
C ALA A 44 -24.51 14.27 11.55
N LEU A 45 -24.88 15.21 10.67
CA LEU A 45 -24.78 15.05 9.22
C LEU A 45 -23.32 14.89 8.76
N GLN A 46 -22.40 15.69 9.30
CA GLN A 46 -20.98 15.53 9.00
C GLN A 46 -20.46 14.16 9.45
N GLN A 47 -20.83 13.72 10.66
CA GLN A 47 -20.43 12.42 11.18
C GLN A 47 -21.00 11.27 10.35
N ALA A 48 -22.26 11.37 9.93
CA ALA A 48 -22.89 10.39 9.05
C ALA A 48 -22.19 10.29 7.68
N ARG A 49 -21.81 11.43 7.08
CA ARG A 49 -21.03 11.46 5.83
C ARG A 49 -19.66 10.82 5.97
N ASN A 50 -18.97 11.10 7.08
CA ASN A 50 -17.66 10.49 7.36
C ASN A 50 -17.82 8.97 7.50
N SER A 51 -18.76 8.52 8.33
CA SER A 51 -19.08 7.09 8.52
C SER A 51 -19.43 6.38 7.21
N GLN A 52 -20.25 7.00 6.36
CA GLN A 52 -20.58 6.42 5.05
C GLN A 52 -19.34 6.27 4.16
N THR A 53 -18.44 7.25 4.19
CA THR A 53 -17.17 7.19 3.43
C THR A 53 -16.27 6.05 3.94
N GLU A 54 -16.19 5.87 5.26
CA GLU A 54 -15.43 4.77 5.87
C GLU A 54 -16.01 3.40 5.51
N ILE A 55 -17.34 3.26 5.55
CA ILE A 55 -18.02 2.01 5.19
C ILE A 55 -17.80 1.68 3.71
N LEU A 56 -17.93 2.66 2.82
CA LEU A 56 -17.69 2.48 1.39
C LEU A 56 -16.24 2.06 1.12
N PHE A 57 -15.27 2.70 1.80
CA PHE A 57 -13.87 2.30 1.72
C PHE A 57 -13.69 0.84 2.14
N LYS A 58 -14.18 0.46 3.32
CA LYS A 58 -13.99 -0.91 3.87
C LYS A 58 -14.61 -1.95 2.95
N ASN A 59 -15.83 -1.74 2.48
CA ASN A 59 -16.51 -2.64 1.55
C ASN A 59 -15.73 -2.78 0.23
N THR A 60 -15.19 -1.68 -0.30
CA THR A 60 -14.39 -1.71 -1.54
C THR A 60 -13.07 -2.43 -1.31
N PHE A 61 -12.40 -2.17 -0.19
CA PHE A 61 -11.17 -2.84 0.20
C PHE A 61 -11.37 -4.36 0.34
N ASP A 62 -12.40 -4.78 1.07
CA ASP A 62 -12.74 -6.20 1.26
C ASP A 62 -13.09 -6.89 -0.07
N THR A 63 -13.83 -6.19 -0.95
CA THR A 63 -14.14 -6.70 -2.29
C THR A 63 -12.88 -6.91 -3.12
N LEU A 64 -11.94 -5.96 -3.10
CA LEU A 64 -10.67 -6.09 -3.82
C LEU A 64 -9.78 -7.18 -3.22
N LEU A 65 -9.79 -7.36 -1.90
CA LEU A 65 -9.08 -8.45 -1.24
C LEU A 65 -9.63 -9.82 -1.66
N GLU A 66 -10.94 -9.95 -1.75
CA GLU A 66 -11.56 -11.20 -2.20
C GLU A 66 -11.23 -11.50 -3.66
N GLN A 67 -11.30 -10.48 -4.53
CA GLN A 67 -10.84 -10.60 -5.92
C GLN A 67 -9.36 -11.01 -6.00
N TYR A 68 -8.50 -10.42 -5.17
CA TYR A 68 -7.08 -10.78 -5.10
C TYR A 68 -6.90 -12.26 -4.77
N ARG A 69 -7.60 -12.76 -3.74
CA ARG A 69 -7.54 -14.18 -3.33
C ARG A 69 -8.03 -15.12 -4.43
N ILE A 70 -9.13 -14.77 -5.08
CA ILE A 70 -9.68 -15.55 -6.21
C ILE A 70 -8.67 -15.64 -7.34
N GLU A 71 -8.06 -14.54 -7.76
CA GLU A 71 -7.05 -14.54 -8.82
C GLU A 71 -5.78 -15.29 -8.39
N LEU A 72 -5.35 -15.13 -7.14
CA LEU A 72 -4.19 -15.84 -6.60
C LEU A 72 -4.39 -17.36 -6.61
N ASN A 73 -5.58 -17.83 -6.22
CA ASN A 73 -5.92 -19.26 -6.18
C ASN A 73 -5.99 -19.93 -7.57
N LYS A 74 -6.11 -19.15 -8.64
CA LYS A 74 -6.04 -19.68 -10.02
C LYS A 74 -4.62 -20.06 -10.43
N LEU A 75 -3.62 -19.60 -9.69
CA LEU A 75 -2.22 -19.76 -10.06
C LEU A 75 -1.58 -20.93 -9.34
N ASN A 76 -0.80 -21.72 -10.09
CA ASN A 76 0.05 -22.73 -9.50
C ASN A 76 1.31 -22.06 -8.92
N ASN A 77 1.52 -22.23 -7.62
CA ASN A 77 2.62 -21.62 -6.87
C ASN A 77 3.99 -22.12 -7.33
N GLU A 78 4.13 -23.40 -7.63
CA GLU A 78 5.36 -24.03 -8.09
C GLU A 78 5.75 -23.51 -9.48
N VAL A 79 4.79 -23.51 -10.42
CA VAL A 79 5.00 -22.98 -11.78
C VAL A 79 5.37 -21.50 -11.74
N THR A 80 4.72 -20.73 -10.87
CA THR A 80 5.03 -19.30 -10.68
C THR A 80 6.44 -19.12 -10.14
N SER A 81 6.85 -19.98 -9.21
CA SER A 81 8.16 -19.91 -8.61
C SER A 81 9.28 -20.25 -9.61
N LYS A 82 9.11 -21.31 -10.41
CA LYS A 82 10.01 -21.65 -11.52
C LYS A 82 10.12 -20.51 -12.55
N LYS A 83 9.02 -19.81 -12.86
CA LYS A 83 9.02 -18.65 -13.78
C LYS A 83 9.80 -17.46 -13.21
N ILE A 84 9.67 -17.18 -11.92
CA ILE A 84 10.42 -16.10 -11.24
C ILE A 84 11.91 -16.43 -11.26
N PHE A 85 12.28 -17.66 -10.90
CA PHE A 85 13.65 -18.15 -10.98
C PHE A 85 14.26 -17.90 -12.36
N ARG A 86 13.61 -18.38 -13.42
CA ARG A 86 14.05 -18.19 -14.81
C ARG A 86 14.18 -16.71 -15.19
N THR A 87 13.37 -15.85 -14.59
CA THR A 87 13.41 -14.41 -14.87
C THR A 87 14.56 -13.72 -14.16
N ILE A 88 14.81 -14.05 -12.90
CA ILE A 88 15.96 -13.56 -12.12
C ILE A 88 17.26 -13.84 -12.87
N ASN A 89 17.40 -15.05 -13.41
CA ASN A 89 18.59 -15.43 -14.19
C ASN A 89 18.71 -14.70 -15.52
N LYS A 90 17.58 -14.31 -16.13
CA LYS A 90 17.59 -13.55 -17.38
C LYS A 90 17.97 -12.08 -17.18
N ILE A 91 17.53 -11.49 -16.06
CA ILE A 91 17.79 -10.08 -15.79
C ILE A 91 19.17 -9.85 -15.19
N PHE A 92 19.74 -10.82 -14.49
CA PHE A 92 21.08 -10.72 -13.91
C PHE A 92 22.14 -11.24 -14.88
N ASP A 93 23.16 -10.42 -15.15
CA ASP A 93 24.32 -10.80 -15.94
C ASP A 93 25.50 -11.12 -15.01
N VAL A 94 25.90 -12.39 -14.99
CA VAL A 94 26.92 -12.93 -14.09
C VAL A 94 28.29 -12.31 -14.32
N ASN A 95 28.66 -12.13 -15.60
CA ASN A 95 29.98 -11.66 -16.00
C ASN A 95 30.20 -10.20 -15.61
N THR A 96 29.14 -9.40 -15.74
CA THR A 96 29.20 -7.95 -15.47
C THR A 96 28.66 -7.57 -14.10
N ARG A 97 28.02 -8.51 -13.38
CA ARG A 97 27.26 -8.28 -12.14
C ARG A 97 26.23 -7.15 -12.28
N THR A 98 25.67 -6.99 -13.46
CA THR A 98 24.66 -5.97 -13.75
C THR A 98 23.26 -6.55 -13.86
N ILE A 99 22.26 -5.72 -13.58
CA ILE A 99 20.85 -6.09 -13.72
C ILE A 99 20.27 -5.30 -14.89
N ASN A 100 19.67 -6.01 -15.83
CA ASN A 100 18.88 -5.45 -16.91
C ASN A 100 17.40 -5.84 -16.72
N PRO A 101 16.61 -5.00 -16.02
CA PRO A 101 15.20 -5.29 -15.76
C PRO A 101 14.36 -5.43 -17.03
N ASN A 102 14.80 -4.81 -18.14
CA ASN A 102 14.04 -4.86 -19.40
C ASN A 102 14.05 -6.25 -20.06
N LYS A 103 14.89 -7.17 -19.58
CA LYS A 103 14.86 -8.59 -19.96
C LYS A 103 13.75 -9.37 -19.24
N ALA A 104 13.06 -8.78 -18.25
CA ALA A 104 11.95 -9.40 -17.56
C ALA A 104 10.71 -9.49 -18.47
N TYR A 105 10.56 -10.62 -19.17
CA TYR A 105 9.46 -10.86 -20.10
C TYR A 105 8.11 -11.19 -19.40
N ILE A 106 7.95 -10.84 -18.12
CA ILE A 106 6.75 -11.21 -17.34
C ILE A 106 5.59 -10.22 -17.57
N ILE A 107 5.91 -8.99 -17.96
CA ILE A 107 4.99 -7.84 -18.01
C ILE A 107 3.72 -8.08 -18.83
N ASN A 108 3.75 -9.02 -19.79
CA ASN A 108 2.64 -9.26 -20.72
C ASN A 108 2.02 -10.66 -20.60
N LYS A 109 2.23 -11.37 -19.50
CA LYS A 109 1.50 -12.63 -19.29
C LYS A 109 0.12 -12.36 -18.69
N PRO A 110 -0.97 -12.76 -19.38
CA PRO A 110 -2.34 -12.53 -18.90
C PRO A 110 -2.59 -13.18 -17.53
N ASP A 111 -1.83 -14.22 -17.19
CA ASP A 111 -1.93 -14.94 -15.91
C ASP A 111 -1.74 -14.03 -14.68
N TYR A 112 -0.90 -12.99 -14.76
CA TYR A 112 -0.50 -12.19 -13.59
C TYR A 112 -1.03 -10.75 -13.59
N ILE A 113 -1.47 -10.26 -14.75
CA ILE A 113 -1.84 -8.85 -14.91
C ILE A 113 -3.01 -8.44 -14.02
N ASN A 114 -4.00 -9.33 -13.84
CA ASN A 114 -5.14 -9.07 -12.96
C ASN A 114 -4.70 -8.88 -11.52
N ILE A 115 -3.75 -9.70 -11.04
CA ILE A 115 -3.21 -9.58 -9.69
C ILE A 115 -2.52 -8.23 -9.51
N PHE A 116 -1.67 -7.83 -10.47
CA PHE A 116 -0.99 -6.54 -10.41
C PHE A 116 -1.98 -5.36 -10.41
N LEU A 117 -3.02 -5.43 -11.25
CA LEU A 117 -4.06 -4.42 -11.31
C LEU A 117 -4.86 -4.32 -10.00
N ILE A 118 -5.22 -5.45 -9.40
CA ILE A 118 -5.93 -5.47 -8.12
C ILE A 118 -5.06 -4.88 -7.02
N VAL A 119 -3.80 -5.29 -6.93
CA VAL A 119 -2.85 -4.76 -5.94
C VAL A 119 -2.66 -3.25 -6.12
N TYR A 120 -2.46 -2.77 -7.35
CA TYR A 120 -2.41 -1.34 -7.64
C TYR A 120 -3.69 -0.61 -7.19
N ARG A 121 -4.88 -1.15 -7.50
CA ARG A 121 -6.17 -0.56 -7.09
C ARG A 121 -6.30 -0.48 -5.57
N VAL A 122 -5.86 -1.51 -4.85
CA VAL A 122 -5.90 -1.50 -3.39
C VAL A 122 -4.96 -0.42 -2.83
N LEU A 123 -3.71 -0.37 -3.30
CA LEU A 123 -2.75 0.63 -2.82
C LEU A 123 -3.24 2.05 -3.14
N LYS A 124 -3.78 2.27 -4.33
CA LYS A 124 -4.37 3.55 -4.72
C LYS A 124 -5.57 3.94 -3.84
N LEU A 125 -6.47 2.98 -3.58
CA LEU A 125 -7.61 3.18 -2.68
C LEU A 125 -7.14 3.60 -1.28
N ILE A 126 -6.14 2.92 -0.73
CA ILE A 126 -5.54 3.27 0.57
C ILE A 126 -4.96 4.69 0.51
N ASP A 127 -4.20 4.99 -0.54
CA ASP A 127 -3.50 6.26 -0.67
C ASP A 127 -4.44 7.46 -0.75
N GLU A 128 -5.51 7.34 -1.55
CA GLU A 128 -6.52 8.38 -1.77
C GLU A 128 -7.51 8.53 -0.61
N SER A 129 -7.61 7.54 0.28
CA SER A 129 -8.52 7.61 1.42
C SER A 129 -8.17 8.77 2.37
N LYS A 130 -9.12 9.22 3.19
CA LYS A 130 -8.86 10.20 4.27
C LYS A 130 -8.77 9.54 5.65
N LEU A 131 -8.65 8.22 5.67
CA LEU A 131 -8.59 7.45 6.91
C LEU A 131 -7.26 7.71 7.63
N GLU A 132 -7.30 7.71 8.95
CA GLU A 132 -6.08 7.81 9.78
C GLU A 132 -5.30 6.48 9.74
N ASP A 133 -6.01 5.35 9.66
CA ASP A 133 -5.45 4.00 9.77
C ASP A 133 -4.90 3.41 8.45
N LYS A 134 -4.49 4.24 7.48
CA LYS A 134 -3.96 3.76 6.17
C LYS A 134 -2.86 2.71 6.32
N ARG A 135 -1.99 2.89 7.32
CA ARG A 135 -0.87 1.99 7.61
C ARG A 135 -1.34 0.58 7.92
N ASN A 136 -2.49 0.41 8.60
CA ASN A 136 -3.03 -0.91 8.93
C ASN A 136 -3.49 -1.64 7.68
N PHE A 137 -4.14 -0.95 6.74
CA PHE A 137 -4.56 -1.53 5.47
C PHE A 137 -3.37 -1.90 4.57
N SER A 138 -2.32 -1.07 4.55
CA SER A 138 -1.07 -1.43 3.88
C SER A 138 -0.39 -2.63 4.52
N ALA A 139 -0.39 -2.72 5.86
CA ALA A 139 0.15 -3.87 6.58
C ALA A 139 -0.61 -5.17 6.25
N ILE A 140 -1.94 -5.12 6.18
CA ILE A 140 -2.76 -6.26 5.72
C ILE A 140 -2.31 -6.70 4.33
N MET A 141 -2.18 -5.76 3.38
CA MET A 141 -1.72 -6.08 2.02
C MET A 141 -0.34 -6.75 2.02
N ARG A 142 0.61 -6.27 2.82
CA ARG A 142 1.94 -6.88 2.92
C ARG A 142 1.91 -8.28 3.50
N ALA A 143 1.01 -8.53 4.45
CA ALA A 143 0.88 -9.83 5.09
C ALA A 143 0.26 -10.90 4.17
N ILE A 144 -0.64 -10.50 3.26
CA ILE A 144 -1.34 -11.45 2.39
C ILE A 144 -0.64 -11.72 1.07
N ILE A 145 0.23 -10.83 0.60
CA ILE A 145 0.94 -11.04 -0.66
C ILE A 145 2.04 -12.08 -0.45
N PRO A 146 2.00 -13.23 -1.15
CA PRO A 146 3.04 -14.24 -0.99
C PRO A 146 4.39 -13.74 -1.48
N ASN A 147 5.47 -14.27 -0.91
CA ASN A 147 6.83 -13.79 -1.17
C ASN A 147 7.20 -13.82 -2.66
N ASN A 148 6.82 -14.88 -3.38
CA ASN A 148 7.06 -14.98 -4.82
C ASN A 148 6.38 -13.85 -5.61
N PHE A 149 5.18 -13.40 -5.21
CA PHE A 149 4.53 -12.25 -5.82
C PHE A 149 5.18 -10.92 -5.44
N LEU A 150 5.75 -10.79 -4.24
CA LEU A 150 6.55 -9.61 -3.89
C LEU A 150 7.75 -9.47 -4.83
N TRP A 151 8.47 -10.57 -5.08
CA TRP A 151 9.55 -10.61 -6.07
C TRP A 151 9.07 -10.27 -7.46
N LEU A 152 7.99 -10.90 -7.89
CA LEU A 152 7.40 -10.72 -9.20
C LEU A 152 7.04 -9.26 -9.46
N ILE A 153 6.22 -8.65 -8.59
CA ILE A 153 5.79 -7.26 -8.73
C ILE A 153 7.00 -6.32 -8.71
N SER A 154 7.96 -6.57 -7.81
CA SER A 154 9.14 -5.71 -7.68
C SER A 154 10.02 -5.73 -8.92
N ILE A 155 10.27 -6.90 -9.52
CA ILE A 155 10.98 -7.00 -10.81
C ILE A 155 10.23 -6.24 -11.90
N ASN A 156 8.90 -6.36 -11.97
CA ASN A 156 8.10 -5.64 -12.96
C ASN A 156 8.16 -4.11 -12.76
N CYS A 157 8.17 -3.64 -11.51
CA CYS A 157 8.34 -2.23 -11.18
C CYS A 157 9.73 -1.66 -11.52
N LEU A 158 10.74 -2.51 -11.77
CA LEU A 158 12.06 -2.07 -12.23
C LEU A 158 12.13 -1.81 -13.74
N HIS A 159 11.10 -2.17 -14.51
CA HIS A 159 11.12 -1.98 -15.96
C HIS A 159 11.17 -0.49 -16.32
N THR A 160 12.07 -0.12 -17.24
CA THR A 160 12.39 1.28 -17.56
C THR A 160 12.03 1.69 -18.98
N GLN A 161 11.46 0.80 -19.81
CA GLN A 161 11.13 1.15 -21.19
C GLN A 161 10.21 2.37 -21.26
N LYS A 162 10.72 3.44 -21.86
CA LYS A 162 10.07 4.75 -22.08
C LYS A 162 9.18 4.77 -23.33
N THR A 163 8.29 3.80 -23.50
CA THR A 163 7.20 3.97 -24.48
C THR A 163 6.04 4.65 -23.78
N GLU A 164 5.34 5.60 -24.41
CA GLU A 164 4.29 6.42 -23.79
C GLU A 164 3.16 5.61 -23.10
N GLN A 165 3.06 4.31 -23.41
CA GLN A 165 2.12 3.35 -22.84
C GLN A 165 2.61 2.67 -21.52
N SER A 166 3.86 2.89 -21.08
CA SER A 166 4.49 2.16 -19.96
C SER A 166 4.45 2.89 -18.60
N ASN A 167 3.88 4.10 -18.54
CA ASN A 167 3.86 4.92 -17.31
C ASN A 167 3.01 4.31 -16.17
N TYR A 168 2.25 3.24 -16.44
CA TYR A 168 1.48 2.50 -15.43
C TYR A 168 2.35 1.95 -14.29
N PHE A 169 3.54 1.43 -14.61
CA PHE A 169 4.45 0.94 -13.58
C PHE A 169 5.15 2.06 -12.81
N GLY A 170 5.19 3.29 -13.35
CA GLY A 170 5.74 4.45 -12.66
C GLY A 170 4.89 4.86 -11.45
N GLU A 171 3.57 4.98 -11.63
CA GLU A 171 2.65 5.24 -10.51
C GLU A 171 2.61 4.06 -9.54
N PHE A 172 2.58 2.83 -10.08
CA PHE A 172 2.59 1.64 -9.23
C PHE A 172 3.87 1.54 -8.39
N LYS A 173 5.05 1.80 -8.97
CA LYS A 173 6.34 1.85 -8.24
C LYS A 173 6.30 2.86 -7.10
N LYS A 174 5.72 4.05 -7.32
CA LYS A 174 5.57 5.08 -6.27
C LYS A 174 4.70 4.59 -5.12
N LEU A 175 3.53 4.01 -5.41
CA LEU A 175 2.65 3.43 -4.39
C LEU A 175 3.33 2.26 -3.67
N TRP A 176 4.03 1.39 -4.41
CA TRP A 176 4.78 0.26 -3.89
C TRP A 176 5.82 0.67 -2.85
N SER A 177 6.62 1.70 -3.18
CA SER A 177 7.57 2.32 -2.24
C SER A 177 6.88 2.99 -1.06
N LYS A 178 5.87 3.84 -1.31
CA LYS A 178 5.18 4.63 -0.27
C LYS A 178 4.55 3.75 0.82
N HIS A 179 4.05 2.58 0.45
CA HIS A 179 3.44 1.63 1.37
C HIS A 179 4.44 0.59 1.93
N ALA A 180 5.74 0.77 1.67
CA ALA A 180 6.82 -0.11 2.13
C ALA A 180 6.52 -1.60 1.86
N MET A 181 6.10 -1.92 0.63
CA MET A 181 5.61 -3.27 0.30
C MET A 181 6.68 -4.36 0.42
N LEU A 182 7.96 -3.99 0.47
CA LEU A 182 9.10 -4.90 0.63
C LEU A 182 9.57 -5.06 2.07
N GLU A 183 8.81 -4.56 3.05
CA GLU A 183 9.20 -4.59 4.47
C GLU A 183 9.53 -6.01 4.96
N HIS A 184 8.81 -7.01 4.44
CA HIS A 184 8.92 -8.41 4.82
C HIS A 184 9.34 -9.32 3.66
N ILE A 185 9.96 -8.76 2.61
CA ILE A 185 10.47 -9.59 1.53
C ILE A 185 11.51 -10.57 2.07
N LYS A 186 11.34 -11.85 1.72
CA LYS A 186 12.26 -12.92 2.05
C LYS A 186 13.06 -13.33 0.84
N LEU A 187 14.21 -13.93 1.07
CA LEU A 187 14.97 -14.53 -0.02
C LEU A 187 14.16 -15.67 -0.63
N PHE A 188 14.31 -15.83 -1.93
CA PHE A 188 13.56 -16.84 -2.67
C PHE A 188 13.99 -18.28 -2.32
N TYR A 189 15.05 -18.49 -1.53
CA TYR A 189 15.51 -19.81 -1.11
C TYR A 189 15.10 -20.21 0.32
N ASP A 190 14.22 -19.45 0.98
CA ASP A 190 13.59 -19.91 2.23
C ASP A 190 12.53 -21.01 1.99
N PHE A 191 12.33 -21.44 0.74
CA PHE A 191 11.60 -22.67 0.41
C PHE A 191 12.48 -23.88 0.71
N SER A 192 11.91 -24.90 1.35
CA SER A 192 12.64 -26.13 1.72
C SER A 192 13.34 -26.71 0.48
N PRO A 193 14.59 -27.21 0.58
CA PRO A 193 15.22 -27.98 -0.48
C PRO A 193 14.32 -29.11 -1.02
N GLU A 194 13.42 -29.65 -0.20
CA GLU A 194 12.42 -30.67 -0.56
C GLU A 194 11.37 -30.15 -1.57
N GLU A 195 11.05 -28.85 -1.58
CA GLU A 195 10.17 -28.23 -2.60
C GLU A 195 10.91 -27.96 -3.92
N PHE A 196 12.24 -28.14 -3.92
CA PHE A 196 13.11 -28.03 -5.08
C PHE A 196 13.69 -29.40 -5.52
N GLU A 197 13.39 -30.50 -4.82
CA GLU A 197 13.77 -31.86 -5.24
C GLU A 197 13.09 -32.27 -6.56
N ASP A 198 11.98 -31.62 -6.92
CA ASP A 198 11.29 -31.79 -8.21
C ASP A 198 11.80 -30.85 -9.32
N ILE A 199 12.82 -30.03 -9.07
CA ILE A 199 13.62 -29.41 -10.13
C ILE A 199 14.79 -30.35 -10.37
N THR A 200 14.64 -31.21 -11.38
CA THR A 200 15.67 -32.18 -11.76
C THR A 200 16.99 -31.46 -12.04
N ASP A 201 18.12 -32.14 -11.79
CA ASP A 201 19.44 -31.63 -12.16
C ASP A 201 19.51 -31.28 -13.67
N ASP A 202 18.66 -31.89 -14.50
CA ASP A 202 18.44 -31.56 -15.91
C ASP A 202 17.82 -30.16 -16.13
N GLU A 203 16.85 -29.72 -15.31
CA GLU A 203 16.29 -28.36 -15.39
C GLU A 203 17.30 -27.30 -14.92
N PHE A 204 18.22 -27.66 -14.01
CA PHE A 204 19.35 -26.80 -13.63
C PHE A 204 20.44 -26.77 -14.71
N ALA A 205 20.73 -27.91 -15.34
CA ALA A 205 21.69 -28.02 -16.43
C ALA A 205 21.22 -27.27 -17.70
N GLU A 206 19.92 -27.28 -18.01
CA GLU A 206 19.35 -26.47 -19.11
C GLU A 206 19.47 -24.96 -18.87
N LEU A 207 19.60 -24.53 -17.63
CA LEU A 207 19.73 -23.11 -17.27
C LEU A 207 21.19 -22.64 -17.19
N ASP A 208 22.15 -23.57 -17.28
CA ASP A 208 23.60 -23.32 -17.24
C ASP A 208 24.04 -22.59 -15.95
N ILE A 209 23.49 -23.02 -14.80
CA ILE A 209 23.71 -22.38 -13.50
C ILE A 209 24.32 -23.36 -12.52
N GLU A 210 25.51 -23.04 -12.02
CA GLU A 210 25.98 -23.67 -10.79
C GLU A 210 25.09 -23.24 -9.61
N LYS A 211 24.54 -24.22 -8.87
CA LYS A 211 23.75 -24.01 -7.63
C LYS A 211 24.41 -23.03 -6.65
N SER A 212 25.75 -22.91 -6.68
CA SER A 212 26.59 -21.99 -5.90
C SER A 212 26.30 -20.50 -6.16
N ASN A 213 25.95 -20.10 -7.39
CA ASN A 213 25.83 -18.69 -7.78
C ASN A 213 24.42 -18.11 -7.55
N TYR A 214 23.44 -18.96 -7.25
CA TYR A 214 22.04 -18.58 -7.08
C TYR A 214 21.81 -17.55 -5.96
N LYS A 215 22.49 -17.74 -4.84
CA LYS A 215 22.40 -16.87 -3.66
C LYS A 215 22.93 -15.47 -3.97
N GLU A 216 24.02 -15.40 -4.74
CA GLU A 216 24.62 -14.13 -5.20
C GLU A 216 23.63 -13.36 -6.08
N TYR A 217 22.89 -14.03 -6.98
CA TYR A 217 21.93 -13.36 -7.87
C TYR A 217 20.79 -12.71 -7.08
N HIS A 218 20.25 -13.42 -6.09
CA HIS A 218 19.16 -12.92 -5.23
C HIS A 218 19.61 -11.72 -4.41
N ILE A 219 20.78 -11.80 -3.79
CA ILE A 219 21.33 -10.70 -2.98
C ILE A 219 21.55 -9.46 -3.86
N ASN A 220 22.14 -9.62 -5.04
CA ASN A 220 22.36 -8.48 -5.94
C ASN A 220 21.05 -7.84 -6.42
N ILE A 221 20.00 -8.63 -6.67
CA ILE A 221 18.69 -8.06 -7.03
C ILE A 221 18.06 -7.33 -5.85
N LEU A 222 18.18 -7.85 -4.62
CA LEU A 222 17.70 -7.15 -3.43
C LEU A 222 18.45 -5.84 -3.18
N ILE A 223 19.77 -5.82 -3.41
CA ILE A 223 20.57 -4.59 -3.38
C ILE A 223 20.00 -3.59 -4.39
N HIS A 224 19.73 -4.05 -5.61
CA HIS A 224 19.18 -3.20 -6.64
C HIS A 224 17.75 -2.73 -6.33
N PHE A 225 16.91 -3.54 -5.69
CA PHE A 225 15.63 -3.07 -5.16
C PHE A 225 15.84 -1.96 -4.13
N LYS A 226 16.78 -2.13 -3.21
CA LYS A 226 17.11 -1.09 -2.21
C LYS A 226 17.51 0.23 -2.87
N GLU A 227 18.34 0.17 -3.90
CA GLU A 227 18.73 1.35 -4.69
C GLU A 227 17.55 2.00 -5.42
N GLN A 228 16.62 1.19 -5.93
CA GLN A 228 15.54 1.66 -6.81
C GLN A 228 14.27 2.09 -6.08
N PHE A 229 13.98 1.53 -4.91
CA PHE A 229 12.77 1.80 -4.14
C PHE A 229 13.03 2.67 -2.89
N GLY A 230 14.28 2.74 -2.40
CA GLY A 230 14.65 3.44 -1.16
C GLY A 230 14.84 2.49 0.02
N GLN A 231 15.64 2.91 1.01
CA GLN A 231 15.96 2.08 2.19
C GLN A 231 14.76 1.94 3.13
N GLU A 232 13.93 2.99 3.24
CA GLU A 232 12.73 3.02 4.08
C GLU A 232 11.63 2.01 3.68
N VAL A 233 11.75 1.41 2.49
CA VAL A 233 10.81 0.38 1.99
C VAL A 233 11.10 -0.99 2.61
N PHE A 234 12.28 -1.19 3.17
CA PHE A 234 12.72 -2.41 3.82
C PHE A 234 12.59 -2.26 5.34
N GLY A 235 12.09 -3.29 6.04
CA GLY A 235 11.88 -3.22 7.48
C GLY A 235 13.19 -3.11 8.25
N ASP A 236 13.14 -2.65 9.50
CA ASP A 236 14.32 -2.50 10.37
C ASP A 236 15.09 -3.83 10.57
N GLY A 237 14.42 -4.97 10.38
CA GLY A 237 15.00 -6.32 10.39
C GLY A 237 15.68 -6.74 9.07
N PHE A 238 15.54 -5.98 7.99
CA PHE A 238 16.20 -6.24 6.71
C PHE A 238 17.68 -5.86 6.79
N ASN A 239 18.45 -6.74 7.40
CA ASN A 239 19.88 -6.56 7.55
C ASN A 239 20.59 -7.15 6.33
N LEU A 240 20.84 -6.31 5.34
CA LEU A 240 21.64 -6.69 4.17
C LEU A 240 23.01 -7.27 4.58
N LYS A 241 23.63 -6.74 5.66
CA LYS A 241 24.87 -7.29 6.23
C LYS A 241 24.70 -8.67 6.83
N TYR A 242 23.52 -9.03 7.36
CA TYR A 242 23.26 -10.40 7.82
C TYR A 242 23.32 -11.37 6.63
N PHE A 243 22.66 -11.04 5.53
CA PHE A 243 22.69 -11.87 4.31
C PHE A 243 24.07 -11.92 3.66
N GLU A 244 24.78 -10.79 3.59
CA GLU A 244 26.18 -10.73 3.14
C GLU A 244 27.13 -11.53 4.06
N ASN A 245 26.93 -11.49 5.37
CA ASN A 245 27.75 -12.24 6.32
C ASN A 245 27.46 -13.75 6.28
N GLU A 246 26.20 -14.15 6.13
CA GLU A 246 25.81 -15.54 5.89
C GLU A 246 26.33 -16.07 4.55
N PHE A 247 26.55 -15.21 3.56
CA PHE A 247 27.25 -15.57 2.32
C PHE A 247 28.75 -15.80 2.58
N LYS A 248 29.44 -14.86 3.24
CA LYS A 248 30.87 -14.96 3.57
C LYS A 248 31.22 -16.17 4.44
N LYS A 249 30.34 -16.57 5.36
CA LYS A 249 30.54 -17.78 6.18
C LYS A 249 30.49 -19.07 5.36
N GLN A 250 29.71 -19.09 4.27
CA GLN A 250 29.55 -20.25 3.40
C GLN A 250 30.63 -20.34 2.31
N GLU A 251 31.37 -19.25 2.04
CA GLU A 251 32.59 -19.27 1.21
C GLU A 251 33.83 -19.79 1.96
N ALA A 252 33.79 -19.84 3.30
CA ALA A 252 34.91 -20.27 4.14
C ALA A 252 35.36 -21.74 4.03
N PRO A 253 34.51 -22.74 3.66
CA PRO A 253 34.96 -24.14 3.56
C PRO A 253 35.61 -24.51 2.22
N PHE A 254 35.77 -23.58 1.27
CA PHE A 254 36.41 -23.82 -0.03
C PHE A 254 37.79 -23.15 -0.18
N ARG A 255 38.48 -22.85 0.94
CA ARG A 255 39.90 -22.47 0.95
C ARG A 255 40.76 -23.52 1.65
#